data_AF-A0A7Y3I9W5-F1
#
_entry.id   AF-A0A7Y3I9W5-F1
#
_cell.length_a   1.000
_cell.length_b   1.000
_cell.length_c   1.000
_cell.angle_alpha   90.00
_cell.angle_beta   90.00
_cell.angle_gamma   90.00
#
_symmetry.space_group_name_H-M   'P 1'
#
loop_
_entity.id
_entity.type
_entity.pdbx_description
1 polymer ?
#
loop_
_entity_poly.entity_id
_entity_poly.type
_entity_poly.pdbx_seq_one_letter_code
_entity_poly.pdbx_strand_id
1 'polypeptide(L)' 'MDGQDVVFLVEEPGLFRPWPVSVTPVREGWIAVQGIPPGAAVVTQGAYFLKSAMEVGQDEPGQDR' A
#
# COMPACT_ATOMS: atom_id res chain seq x y z
N MET A 1 -2.39 -12.17 -3.52
CA MET A 1 -2.53 -10.88 -4.25
C MET A 1 -1.64 -10.94 -5.47
N ASP A 2 -2.17 -11.42 -6.58
CA ASP A 2 -1.43 -11.59 -7.84
C ASP A 2 -1.08 -10.23 -8.46
N GLY A 3 0.20 -9.87 -8.44
CA GLY A 3 0.83 -8.94 -9.40
C GLY A 3 0.35 -7.48 -9.47
N GLN A 4 -0.56 -7.03 -8.62
CA GLN A 4 -1.10 -5.66 -8.67
C GLN A 4 -0.24 -4.68 -7.87
N ASP A 5 0.16 -3.57 -8.52
CA ASP A 5 0.88 -2.49 -7.87
C ASP A 5 -0.02 -1.76 -6.86
N VAL A 6 0.51 -1.51 -5.66
CA VAL A 6 -0.20 -0.82 -4.57
C VAL A 6 0.67 0.25 -3.94
N VAL A 7 0.01 1.32 -3.50
CA VAL A 7 0.56 2.27 -2.52
C VAL A 7 -0.26 2.21 -1.25
N PHE A 8 0.32 2.63 -0.13
CA PHE A 8 -0.43 2.75 1.12
C PHE A 8 -0.88 4.19 1.32
N LEU A 9 -2.20 4.38 1.43
CA LEU A 9 -2.79 5.68 1.77
C LEU A 9 -2.93 5.78 3.28
N VAL A 10 -2.66 6.97 3.82
CA VAL A 10 -2.94 7.32 5.21
C VAL A 10 -4.37 7.86 5.26
N GLU A 11 -5.27 7.14 5.92
CA GLU A 11 -6.64 7.61 6.14
C GLU A 11 -6.67 8.55 7.34
N GLU A 12 -6.05 8.11 8.44
CA GLU A 12 -5.86 8.84 9.69
C GLU A 12 -4.49 8.48 10.29
N PRO A 13 -3.95 9.27 11.25
CA PRO A 13 -2.71 8.91 11.91
C PRO A 13 -2.75 7.49 12.50
N GLY A 14 -1.93 6.59 11.94
CA GLY A 14 -1.87 5.18 12.36
C GLY A 14 -2.85 4.24 11.63
N LEU A 15 -3.75 4.76 10.79
CA LEU A 15 -4.66 3.98 9.96
C LEU A 15 -4.24 4.06 8.49
N PHE A 16 -3.90 2.90 7.93
CA PHE A 16 -3.40 2.78 6.56
C PHE A 16 -4.26 1.82 5.77
N ARG A 17 -4.45 2.10 4.48
CA ARG A 17 -5.09 1.17 3.56
C ARG A 17 -4.23 0.93 2.32
N PRO A 18 -4.15 -0.31 1.80
CA PRO A 18 -3.60 -0.55 0.48
C PRO A 18 -4.54 0.06 -0.58
N TRP A 19 -3.96 0.73 -1.57
CA TRP A 19 -4.70 1.32 -2.66
C TRP A 19 -4.07 0.90 -4.00
N PRO A 20 -4.86 0.29 -4.90
CA PRO A 20 -4.36 -0.15 -6.19
C PRO A 20 -3.99 1.06 -7.05
N VAL A 21 -2.86 0.95 -7.75
CA VAL A 21 -2.38 2.00 -8.66
C VAL A 21 -1.91 1.38 -9.97
N SER A 22 -1.70 2.24 -10.96
CA SER A 22 -0.99 1.89 -12.19
C SER A 22 0.36 2.57 -12.21
N VAL A 23 1.41 1.82 -12.52
CA VAL A 23 2.79 2.32 -12.56
C VAL A 23 3.30 2.32 -13.99
N THR A 24 3.92 3.41 -14.41
CA THR A 24 4.59 3.51 -15.72
C THR A 24 6.02 4.01 -15.52
N PRO A 25 7.05 3.30 -16.02
CA PRO A 25 8.42 3.81 -16.02
C PRO A 25 8.52 5.12 -16.80
N VAL A 26 9.19 6.13 -16.24
CA VAL A 26 9.35 7.44 -16.90
C VAL A 26 10.79 7.66 -17.35
N ARG A 27 11.74 7.35 -16.46
CA ARG A 27 13.18 7.37 -16.72
C ARG A 27 13.88 6.54 -15.63
N GLU A 28 15.19 6.35 -15.76
CA GLU A 28 15.96 5.57 -14.79
C GLU A 28 15.77 6.09 -13.35
N GLY A 29 15.32 5.20 -12.46
CA GLY A 29 15.02 5.51 -11.06
C GLY A 29 13.71 6.27 -10.80
N TRP A 30 12.90 6.55 -11.83
CA TRP A 30 11.66 7.30 -11.71
C TRP A 30 10.48 6.57 -12.37
N ILE A 31 9.39 6.50 -11.61
CA ILE A 31 8.11 5.96 -12.06
C ILE A 31 7.01 7.02 -11.95
N ALA A 32 6.04 6.98 -12.86
CA ALA A 32 4.78 7.67 -12.73
C ALA A 32 3.78 6.74 -12.08
N VAL A 33 3.08 7.23 -11.06
CA VAL A 33 2.03 6.50 -10.35
C VAL A 33 0.70 7.18 -10.62
N GLN A 34 -0.29 6.41 -11.08
CA GLN A 34 -1.62 6.89 -11.42
C GLN A 34 -2.69 6.19 -10.57
N GLY A 35 -3.83 6.87 -10.37
CA GLY A 35 -4.96 6.34 -9.60
C GLY A 35 -4.98 6.75 -8.13
N ILE A 36 -4.03 7.56 -7.66
CA ILE A 36 -4.03 8.13 -6.31
C ILE A 36 -5.08 9.26 -6.23
N PRO A 37 -6.00 9.24 -5.26
CA PRO A 37 -6.95 10.33 -5.08
C PRO A 37 -6.26 11.68 -4.83
N PRO A 38 -6.73 12.79 -5.42
CA PRO A 38 -6.17 14.11 -5.16
C PRO A 38 -6.17 14.46 -3.67
N GLY A 39 -5.04 14.94 -3.16
CA GLY A 39 -4.87 15.31 -1.76
C GLY A 39 -4.68 14.14 -0.78
N ALA A 40 -4.70 12.89 -1.25
CA ALA A 40 -4.41 11.74 -0.39
C ALA A 40 -2.95 11.74 0.09
N ALA A 41 -2.76 11.50 1.38
CA ALA A 41 -1.43 11.29 1.96
C ALA A 41 -0.98 9.85 1.67
N VAL A 42 0.27 9.70 1.21
CA VAL A 42 0.85 8.42 0.78
C VAL A 42 2.07 8.11 1.63
N VAL A 43 2.22 6.84 2.00
CA VAL A 43 3.41 6.35 2.70
C VAL A 43 4.58 6.26 1.71
N THR A 44 5.62 7.06 1.94
CA THR A 44 6.85 7.09 1.11
C THR A 44 8.05 6.45 1.78
N GLN A 45 7.99 6.20 3.09
CA GLN A 45 9.04 5.57 3.88
C GLN A 45 8.47 4.44 4.72
N GLY A 46 9.23 3.35 4.89
CA GLY A 46 8.80 2.20 5.72
C GLY A 46 7.68 1.34 5.11
N ALA A 47 7.33 1.52 3.83
CA ALA A 47 6.25 0.79 3.16
C ALA A 47 6.42 -0.74 3.20
N TYR A 48 7.66 -1.25 3.23
CA TYR A 48 7.94 -2.68 3.38
C TYR A 48 7.47 -3.23 4.73
N PHE A 49 7.81 -2.57 5.84
CA PHE A 49 7.38 -2.98 7.18
C PHE A 49 5.87 -2.94 7.32
N LEU A 50 5.22 -1.89 6.78
CA LEU A 50 3.77 -1.76 6.79
C LEU A 50 3.10 -2.91 6.01
N LYS A 51 3.61 -3.22 4.82
CA LYS A 51 3.14 -4.36 4.03
C LYS A 51 3.23 -5.67 4.83
N SER A 52 4.39 -5.97 5.40
CA SER A 52 4.59 -7.20 6.17
C SER A 52 3.65 -7.29 7.38
N ALA A 53 3.43 -6.19 8.11
CA ALA A 53 2.49 -6.16 9.22
C ALA A 53 1.04 -6.44 8.78
N MET A 54 0.63 -5.92 7.62
CA MET A 54 -0.69 -6.17 7.05
C MET A 54 -0.87 -7.61 6.58
N GLU A 55 0.15 -8.21 5.98
CA GLU A 55 0.11 -9.61 5.54
C GLU A 55 -0.01 -10.55 6.75
N VAL A 56 0.76 -10.31 7.83
CA VAL A 56 0.67 -11.08 9.08
C VAL A 56 -0.73 -10.99 9.70
N GLY A 57 -1.35 -9.80 9.70
CA GLY A 57 -2.70 -9.62 10.23
C GLY A 57 -3.82 -10.22 9.36
N GLN A 58 -3.55 -10.57 8.09
CA GLN A 58 -4.51 -11.21 7.19
C GLN A 58 -4.56 -12.74 7.36
N ASP A 59 -3.55 -13.34 7.99
CA ASP A 59 -3.44 -14.78 8.23
C ASP A 59 -4.11 -15.25 9.54
N GLU A 60 -4.83 -14.38 10.27
CA GLU A 60 -5.63 -14.77 11.45
C GLU A 60 -7.14 -14.86 11.14
N PRO A 61 -7.65 -16.02 10.68
CA PRO A 61 -9.04 -16.39 10.91
C PRO A 61 -9.15 -16.99 12.32
N GLY A 62 -9.96 -16.38 13.18
CA GLY A 62 -10.25 -16.95 14.50
C GLY A 62 -10.75 -18.38 14.40
N GLN A 63 -10.08 -19.30 15.10
CA GLN A 63 -10.68 -20.53 15.59
C GLN A 63 -9.98 -20.96 16.89
N ASP A 64 -10.43 -20.40 18.01
CA ASP A 64 -10.61 -21.15 19.25
C ASP A 64 -11.58 -20.38 20.16
N ARG A 65 -12.86 -20.80 20.15
CA ARG A 65 -13.76 -20.75 21.30
C ARG A 65 -15.04 -21.54 21.04
#